data_AF-A0A2V5YAG7-F1
#
_entry.id   AF-A0A2V5YAG7-F1
#
_cell.length_a   1.000
_cell.length_b   1.000
_cell.length_c   1.000
_cell.angle_alpha   90.00
_cell.angle_beta   90.00
_cell.angle_gamma   90.00
#
_symmetry.space_group_name_H-M   'P 1'
#
loop_
_entity.id
_entity.type
_entity.pdbx_description
1 polymer ?
#
loop_
_entity_poly.entity_id
_entity_poly.type
_entity_poly.pdbx_seq_one_letter_code
_entity_poly.pdbx_strand_id
1 'polypeptide(L)'
;MSSGGAQAADDINAVAERYAHLVLALGQHDPDYVDAFYGPPEWKTQAEKEKKSLDAIGAEAVELSATLAKTPNAGDELLRFRHEYLQKQVAALAARVRMLKGEKLRFDDESRALYDAVAPTFPDSHFNQFIAQLDAKIPGKGPSRTGGSLWERYEMWRKPFVIPKEKLDTVFQLAIKECRARTLAHVALPPTESFSVEYVTNKPWGGYNWYKGNFHSVIQVNTDLPIFIDRAVDLAAHEGYSGHHVYNSLLEKNLVRDRGWLESPVYALFSPQSLVAEGTANF
;
A
#
# COMPACT_ATOMS: atom_id res chain seq x y z
N MET A 1 -12.67 -10.42 29.88
CA MET A 1 -11.26 -9.98 29.79
C MET A 1 -10.73 -9.83 31.22
N SER A 2 -9.50 -10.25 31.51
CA SER A 2 -8.88 -9.96 32.81
C SER A 2 -8.65 -8.44 32.95
N SER A 3 -8.59 -7.93 34.18
CA SER A 3 -8.33 -6.50 34.44
C SER A 3 -7.04 -5.99 33.76
N GLY A 4 -6.01 -6.84 33.67
CA GLY A 4 -4.77 -6.52 32.97
C GLY A 4 -4.92 -6.41 31.45
N GLY A 5 -5.83 -7.15 30.82
CA GLY A 5 -6.08 -7.06 29.38
C GLY A 5 -6.84 -5.79 28.98
N ALA A 6 -7.73 -5.31 29.84
CA ALA A 6 -8.43 -4.04 29.62
C ALA A 6 -7.47 -2.85 29.73
N GLN A 7 -6.62 -2.82 30.77
CA GLN A 7 -5.61 -1.77 30.93
C GLN A 7 -4.62 -1.73 29.76
N ALA A 8 -4.14 -2.89 29.31
CA ALA A 8 -3.23 -2.95 28.16
C ALA A 8 -3.87 -2.42 26.87
N ALA A 9 -5.17 -2.65 26.67
CA ALA A 9 -5.90 -2.12 25.53
C ALA A 9 -6.03 -0.59 25.58
N ASP A 10 -6.31 -0.02 26.76
CA ASP A 10 -6.40 1.43 26.96
C ASP A 10 -5.04 2.12 26.75
N ASP A 11 -3.96 1.53 27.26
CA ASP A 11 -2.60 2.03 27.06
C ASP A 11 -2.22 2.03 25.56
N ILE A 12 -2.57 0.97 24.83
CA ILE A 12 -2.34 0.88 23.38
C ILE A 12 -3.21 1.89 22.62
N ASN A 13 -4.45 2.13 23.03
CA ASN A 13 -5.32 3.14 22.40
C ASN A 13 -4.72 4.55 22.50
N ALA A 14 -4.19 4.91 23.68
CA ALA A 14 -3.54 6.20 23.87
C ALA A 14 -2.31 6.38 22.97
N VAL A 15 -1.54 5.29 22.76
CA VAL A 15 -0.42 5.30 21.82
C VAL A 15 -0.91 5.44 20.37
N ALA A 16 -1.92 4.66 19.99
CA ALA A 16 -2.45 4.60 18.63
C ALA A 16 -2.96 5.96 18.13
N GLU A 17 -3.71 6.67 18.98
CA GLU A 17 -4.19 8.02 18.66
C GLU A 17 -3.03 9.00 18.45
N ARG A 18 -2.04 8.99 19.35
CA ARG A 18 -0.84 9.82 19.21
C ARG A 18 -0.06 9.50 17.94
N TYR A 19 0.07 8.23 17.58
CA TYR A 19 0.69 7.81 16.32
C TYR A 19 -0.07 8.39 15.12
N ALA A 20 -1.39 8.28 15.08
CA ALA A 20 -2.22 8.83 14.00
C ALA A 20 -2.00 10.34 13.83
N HIS A 21 -1.97 11.10 14.93
CA HIS A 21 -1.67 12.53 14.89
C HIS A 21 -0.25 12.83 14.40
N LEU A 22 0.75 12.04 14.79
CA LEU A 22 2.12 12.20 14.30
C LEU A 22 2.23 11.92 12.79
N VAL A 23 1.47 10.96 12.26
CA VAL A 23 1.44 10.70 10.81
C VAL A 23 0.90 11.91 10.06
N LEU A 24 -0.23 12.46 10.51
CA LEU A 24 -0.83 13.66 9.91
C LEU A 24 0.07 14.89 10.03
N ALA A 25 0.77 15.04 11.16
CA ALA A 25 1.74 16.11 11.36
C ALA A 25 2.94 15.97 10.42
N LEU A 26 3.46 14.76 10.22
CA LEU A 26 4.56 14.51 9.28
C LEU A 26 4.14 14.73 7.83
N GLY A 27 2.88 14.42 7.49
CA GLY A 27 2.30 14.72 6.18
C GLY A 27 2.28 16.21 5.81
N GLN A 28 2.39 17.12 6.79
CA GLN A 28 2.54 18.56 6.53
C GLN A 28 3.94 18.92 6.01
N HIS A 29 4.93 18.05 6.20
CA HIS A 29 6.32 18.23 5.73
C HIS A 29 6.62 17.40 4.48
N ASP A 30 5.84 16.34 4.25
CA ASP A 30 6.00 15.41 3.15
C ASP A 30 4.62 15.07 2.54
N PRO A 31 4.28 15.68 1.38
CA PRO A 31 2.94 15.53 0.79
C PRO A 31 2.63 14.10 0.35
N ASP A 32 3.64 13.25 0.17
CA ASP A 32 3.47 11.85 -0.25
C ASP A 32 3.35 10.90 0.96
N TYR A 33 3.55 11.37 2.19
CA TYR A 33 3.63 10.48 3.35
C TYR A 33 2.30 9.88 3.78
N VAL A 34 1.18 10.60 3.61
CA VAL A 34 -0.16 10.13 3.99
C VAL A 34 -0.88 9.63 2.74
N ASP A 35 -0.81 8.32 2.51
CA ASP A 35 -1.45 7.65 1.37
C ASP A 35 -2.97 7.75 1.46
N ALA A 36 -3.51 7.41 2.63
CA ALA A 36 -4.93 7.54 2.93
C ALA A 36 -5.16 8.01 4.37
N PHE A 37 -6.19 8.85 4.54
CA PHE A 37 -6.75 9.15 5.85
C PHE A 37 -8.25 9.37 5.74
N TYR A 38 -8.99 8.53 6.44
CA TYR A 38 -10.45 8.52 6.50
C TYR A 38 -10.98 8.52 7.95
N GLY A 39 -10.16 8.99 8.89
CA GLY A 39 -10.56 9.28 10.26
C GLY A 39 -11.27 10.65 10.40
N PRO A 40 -11.42 11.15 11.63
CA PRO A 40 -12.09 12.42 11.89
C PRO A 40 -11.44 13.60 11.12
N PRO A 41 -12.20 14.36 10.29
CA PRO A 41 -11.65 15.46 9.50
C PRO A 41 -10.93 16.54 10.32
N GLU A 42 -11.37 16.77 11.55
CA GLU A 42 -10.77 17.72 12.48
C GLU A 42 -9.31 17.42 12.79
N TRP A 43 -8.87 16.15 12.71
CA TRP A 43 -7.47 15.79 12.94
C TRP A 43 -6.54 16.34 11.85
N LYS A 44 -7.00 16.35 10.58
CA LYS A 44 -6.26 17.00 9.48
C LYS A 44 -6.15 18.49 9.70
N THR A 45 -7.28 19.15 10.02
CA THR A 45 -7.31 20.59 10.32
C THR A 45 -6.44 20.95 11.52
N GLN A 46 -6.39 20.08 12.54
CA GLN A 46 -5.51 20.26 13.69
C GLN A 46 -4.04 20.18 13.29
N ALA A 47 -3.63 19.17 12.51
CA ALA A 47 -2.25 19.05 12.05
C ALA A 47 -1.80 20.27 11.22
N GLU A 48 -2.65 20.75 10.32
CA GLU A 48 -2.43 21.97 9.52
C GLU A 48 -2.27 23.23 10.38
N LYS A 49 -3.03 23.32 11.48
CA LYS A 49 -2.98 24.46 12.40
C LYS A 49 -1.77 24.42 13.33
N GLU A 50 -1.45 23.25 13.88
CA GLU A 50 -0.35 23.07 14.83
C GLU A 50 1.01 23.30 14.18
N LYS A 51 1.18 22.91 12.91
CA LYS A 51 2.44 23.04 12.16
C LYS A 51 3.65 22.54 12.96
N LYS A 52 3.47 21.38 13.61
CA LYS A 52 4.50 20.76 14.46
C LYS A 52 5.81 20.63 13.68
N SER A 53 6.93 21.04 14.28
CA SER A 53 8.24 20.94 13.61
C SER A 53 8.73 19.49 13.53
N LEU A 54 9.62 19.19 12.58
CA LEU A 54 10.26 17.86 12.48
C LEU A 54 10.98 17.46 13.79
N ASP A 55 11.54 18.42 14.53
CA ASP A 55 12.17 18.17 15.84
C ASP A 55 11.15 17.71 16.89
N ALA A 56 9.99 18.37 16.95
CA ALA A 56 8.92 17.99 17.87
C ALA A 56 8.29 16.64 17.49
N ILE A 57 8.04 16.40 16.19
CA ILE A 57 7.55 15.11 15.69
C ILE A 57 8.55 13.99 16.05
N GLY A 58 9.85 14.21 15.84
CA GLY A 58 10.89 13.25 16.18
C GLY A 58 10.99 12.97 17.68
N ALA A 59 10.92 14.00 18.52
CA ALA A 59 10.93 13.83 19.97
C ALA A 59 9.72 13.03 20.47
N GLU A 60 8.52 13.33 19.96
CA GLU A 60 7.31 12.59 20.30
C GLU A 60 7.33 11.15 19.78
N ALA A 61 7.91 10.88 18.61
CA ALA A 61 8.08 9.51 18.11
C ALA A 61 9.01 8.68 19.02
N VAL A 62 10.08 9.29 19.54
CA VAL A 62 10.98 8.63 20.52
C VAL A 62 10.26 8.36 21.84
N GLU A 63 9.49 9.33 22.35
CA GLU A 63 8.68 9.15 23.56
C GLU A 63 7.62 8.05 23.38
N LEU A 64 6.96 8.03 22.22
CA LEU A 64 5.94 7.05 21.90
C LEU A 64 6.53 5.63 21.78
N SER A 65 7.71 5.50 21.18
CA SER A 65 8.47 4.24 21.14
C SER A 65 8.82 3.76 22.54
N ALA A 66 9.28 4.66 23.42
CA ALA A 66 9.61 4.33 24.80
C ALA A 66 8.38 3.95 25.63
N THR A 67 7.23 4.57 25.36
CA THR A 67 5.94 4.22 25.97
C THR A 67 5.53 2.81 25.53
N LEU A 68 5.51 2.54 24.22
CA LEU A 68 5.20 1.21 23.66
C LEU A 68 6.08 0.09 24.23
N ALA A 69 7.38 0.35 24.40
CA ALA A 69 8.31 -0.64 24.98
C ALA A 69 7.98 -0.99 26.45
N LYS A 70 7.30 -0.10 27.17
CA LYS A 70 6.86 -0.31 28.57
C LYS A 70 5.43 -0.83 28.66
N THR A 71 4.61 -0.61 27.65
CA THR A 71 3.25 -1.16 27.58
C THR A 71 3.32 -2.69 27.54
N PRO A 72 2.68 -3.40 28.47
CA PRO A 72 2.69 -4.86 28.48
C PRO A 72 2.15 -5.41 27.17
N ASN A 73 2.95 -6.25 26.49
CA ASN A 73 2.48 -7.05 25.36
C ASN A 73 1.67 -8.26 25.86
N ALA A 74 0.59 -7.97 26.58
CA ALA A 74 -0.27 -8.93 27.26
C ALA A 74 -1.69 -8.78 26.72
N GLY A 75 -2.34 -9.90 26.40
CA GLY A 75 -3.67 -9.89 25.80
C GLY A 75 -3.89 -11.09 24.90
N ASP A 76 -4.95 -11.01 24.10
CA ASP A 76 -5.15 -11.96 23.01
C ASP A 76 -4.11 -11.75 21.90
N GLU A 77 -4.03 -12.71 20.98
CA GLU A 77 -3.09 -12.68 19.86
C GLU A 77 -3.19 -11.41 19.02
N LEU A 78 -4.40 -10.90 18.81
CA LEU A 78 -4.63 -9.73 18.00
C LEU A 78 -4.12 -8.44 18.67
N LEU A 79 -4.30 -8.30 19.98
CA LEU A 79 -3.73 -7.17 20.73
C LEU A 79 -2.20 -7.21 20.70
N ARG A 80 -1.60 -8.41 20.73
CA ARG A 80 -0.15 -8.56 20.58
C ARG A 80 0.34 -8.14 19.20
N PHE A 81 -0.36 -8.52 18.13
CA PHE A 81 -0.05 -8.04 16.78
C PHE A 81 -0.24 -6.53 16.63
N ARG A 82 -1.26 -5.94 17.26
CA ARG A 82 -1.46 -4.48 17.26
C ARG A 82 -0.29 -3.75 17.93
N HIS A 83 0.21 -4.29 19.04
CA HIS A 83 1.38 -3.74 19.73
C HIS A 83 2.63 -3.78 18.83
N GLU A 84 2.93 -4.93 18.24
CA GLU A 84 4.06 -5.10 17.30
C GLU A 84 3.92 -4.19 16.06
N TYR A 85 2.71 -4.10 15.50
CA TYR A 85 2.38 -3.20 14.40
C TYR A 85 2.73 -1.75 14.75
N LEU A 86 2.23 -1.23 15.88
CA LEU A 86 2.50 0.15 16.30
C LEU A 86 3.98 0.40 16.55
N GLN A 87 4.72 -0.57 17.12
CA GLN A 87 6.16 -0.44 17.30
C GLN A 87 6.89 -0.24 15.96
N LYS A 88 6.56 -1.05 14.96
CA LYS A 88 7.17 -0.96 13.62
C LYS A 88 6.77 0.33 12.90
N GLN A 89 5.52 0.74 13.04
CA GLN A 89 4.99 1.96 12.46
C GLN A 89 5.64 3.23 13.03
N VAL A 90 5.80 3.31 14.36
CA VAL A 90 6.46 4.46 15.00
C VAL A 90 7.96 4.49 14.64
N ALA A 91 8.61 3.33 14.53
CA ALA A 91 10.01 3.25 14.10
C ALA A 91 10.20 3.77 12.67
N ALA A 92 9.31 3.40 11.74
CA ALA A 92 9.34 3.89 10.35
C ALA A 92 9.08 5.40 10.29
N LEU A 93 8.13 5.92 11.07
CA LEU A 93 7.87 7.36 11.20
C LEU A 93 9.13 8.10 11.69
N ALA A 94 9.78 7.60 12.73
CA ALA A 94 11.02 8.18 13.26
C ALA A 94 12.15 8.15 12.22
N ALA A 95 12.27 7.07 11.43
CA ALA A 95 13.23 7.01 10.32
C ALA A 95 12.92 8.05 9.25
N ARG A 96 11.66 8.21 8.84
CA ARG A 96 11.24 9.22 7.86
C ARG A 96 11.52 10.64 8.34
N VAL A 97 11.28 10.94 9.62
CA VAL A 97 11.65 12.23 10.22
C VAL A 97 13.15 12.51 10.07
N ARG A 98 14.02 11.53 10.37
CA ARG A 98 15.47 11.71 10.21
C ARG A 98 15.87 11.95 8.75
N MET A 99 15.25 11.26 7.80
CA MET A 99 15.48 11.46 6.37
C MET A 99 15.06 12.86 5.91
N LEU A 100 13.91 13.36 6.36
CA LEU A 100 13.46 14.73 6.07
C LEU A 100 14.37 15.80 6.70
N LYS A 101 15.10 15.44 7.76
CA LYS A 101 16.17 16.27 8.36
C LYS A 101 17.53 16.14 7.66
N GLY A 102 17.62 15.35 6.59
CA GLY A 102 18.79 15.23 5.73
C GLY A 102 19.64 13.98 5.94
N GLU A 103 19.24 13.04 6.82
CA GLU A 103 19.92 11.74 6.89
C GLU A 103 19.75 10.98 5.57
N LYS A 104 20.86 10.45 5.04
CA LYS A 104 20.86 9.60 3.85
C LYS A 104 21.25 8.19 4.24
N LEU A 105 20.31 7.27 4.10
CA LEU A 105 20.52 5.84 4.36
C LEU A 105 21.01 5.15 3.08
N ARG A 106 21.66 4.00 3.24
CA ARG A 106 21.86 3.09 2.11
C ARG A 106 20.52 2.43 1.77
N PHE A 107 20.37 1.95 0.55
CA PHE A 107 19.12 1.31 0.08
C PHE A 107 18.59 0.22 1.03
N ASP A 108 19.44 -0.72 1.46
CA ASP A 108 19.02 -1.80 2.36
C ASP A 108 18.69 -1.31 3.78
N ASP A 109 19.36 -0.24 4.24
CA ASP A 109 19.10 0.35 5.55
C ASP A 109 17.79 1.16 5.52
N GLU A 110 17.53 1.86 4.42
CA GLU A 110 16.28 2.59 4.17
C GLU A 110 15.09 1.64 4.06
N SER A 111 15.19 0.60 3.23
CA SER A 111 14.12 -0.37 3.06
C SER A 111 13.80 -1.11 4.35
N ARG A 112 14.82 -1.47 5.14
CA ARG A 112 14.62 -2.04 6.47
C ARG A 112 13.95 -1.05 7.43
N ALA A 113 14.37 0.20 7.44
CA ALA A 113 13.86 1.19 8.37
C ALA A 113 12.40 1.60 8.05
N LEU A 114 12.04 1.71 6.77
CA LEU A 114 10.71 2.13 6.34
C LEU A 114 9.75 0.96 6.17
N TYR A 115 10.18 -0.17 5.62
CA TYR A 115 9.29 -1.27 5.20
C TYR A 115 9.50 -2.57 5.99
N ASP A 116 10.41 -2.58 6.98
CA ASP A 116 10.80 -3.77 7.76
C ASP A 116 11.28 -4.94 6.89
N ALA A 117 11.82 -4.65 5.71
CA ALA A 117 12.25 -5.67 4.75
C ALA A 117 13.53 -5.26 4.01
N VAL A 118 14.33 -6.26 3.63
CA VAL A 118 15.48 -6.10 2.72
C VAL A 118 15.35 -7.13 1.62
N ALA A 119 15.52 -6.69 0.38
CA ALA A 119 15.43 -7.58 -0.77
C ALA A 119 16.58 -8.61 -0.73
N PRO A 120 16.30 -9.90 -1.03
CA PRO A 120 17.34 -10.89 -1.18
C PRO A 120 18.25 -10.58 -2.37
N THR A 121 19.53 -10.95 -2.27
CA THR A 121 20.48 -10.86 -3.38
C THR A 121 20.57 -12.18 -4.12
N PHE A 122 20.50 -12.13 -5.46
CA PHE A 122 20.67 -13.29 -6.33
C PHE A 122 21.79 -13.06 -7.36
N PRO A 123 22.55 -14.11 -7.73
CA PRO A 123 23.53 -14.01 -8.81
C PRO A 123 22.84 -13.92 -10.18
N ASP A 124 23.53 -13.39 -11.20
CA ASP A 124 23.02 -13.32 -12.58
C ASP A 124 22.49 -14.65 -13.11
N SER A 125 23.09 -15.78 -12.68
CA SER A 125 22.65 -17.13 -13.05
C SER A 125 21.21 -17.44 -12.64
N HIS A 126 20.71 -16.85 -11.55
CA HIS A 126 19.32 -16.95 -11.12
C HIS A 126 18.39 -16.30 -12.16
N PHE A 127 18.69 -15.06 -12.56
CA PHE A 127 17.89 -14.31 -13.54
C PHE A 127 17.97 -14.93 -14.94
N ASN A 128 19.14 -15.46 -15.33
CA ASN A 128 19.33 -16.13 -16.61
C ASN A 128 18.41 -17.35 -16.79
N GLN A 129 18.05 -18.05 -15.71
CA GLN A 129 17.09 -19.16 -15.78
C GLN A 129 15.69 -18.68 -16.17
N PHE A 130 15.23 -17.54 -15.65
CA PHE A 130 13.93 -16.97 -16.01
C PHE A 130 13.95 -16.38 -17.43
N ILE A 131 15.05 -15.74 -17.82
CA ILE A 131 15.24 -15.25 -19.18
C ILE A 131 15.14 -16.41 -20.17
N ALA A 132 15.80 -17.55 -19.91
CA ALA A 132 15.71 -18.73 -20.77
C ALA A 132 14.29 -19.32 -20.83
N GLN A 133 13.56 -19.34 -19.70
CA GLN A 133 12.16 -19.78 -19.68
C GLN A 133 11.25 -18.87 -20.49
N LEU A 134 11.45 -17.54 -20.42
CA LEU A 134 10.70 -16.57 -21.21
C LEU A 134 11.05 -16.69 -22.70
N ASP A 135 12.34 -16.83 -23.02
CA ASP A 135 12.86 -16.98 -24.39
C ASP A 135 12.20 -18.15 -25.14
N ALA A 136 12.00 -19.27 -24.44
CA ALA A 136 11.36 -20.47 -24.98
C ALA A 136 9.83 -20.32 -25.18
N LYS A 137 9.18 -19.37 -24.49
CA LYS A 137 7.73 -19.14 -24.56
C LYS A 137 7.33 -18.09 -25.60
N ILE A 138 8.19 -17.12 -25.89
CA ILE A 138 7.88 -16.03 -26.82
C ILE A 138 8.15 -16.47 -28.28
N PRO A 139 7.13 -16.42 -29.17
CA PRO A 139 7.28 -16.81 -30.57
C PRO A 139 8.37 -16.02 -31.32
N GLY A 140 8.98 -16.68 -32.31
CA GLY A 140 10.14 -16.18 -33.07
C GLY A 140 11.44 -16.79 -32.54
N LYS A 141 12.33 -17.28 -33.42
CA LYS A 141 13.63 -17.85 -32.98
C LYS A 141 14.62 -16.72 -32.67
N GLY A 142 15.47 -16.94 -31.64
CA GLY A 142 16.54 -16.03 -31.16
C GLY A 142 17.56 -15.63 -32.23
N PRO A 143 18.65 -14.90 -31.89
CA PRO A 143 19.41 -14.01 -32.77
C PRO A 143 19.94 -14.72 -34.03
N SER A 144 19.07 -14.85 -35.01
CA SER A 144 19.39 -15.20 -36.38
C SER A 144 19.98 -13.96 -37.01
N ARG A 145 20.75 -14.10 -38.10
CA ARG A 145 21.19 -12.98 -38.93
C ARG A 145 20.04 -12.08 -39.45
N THR A 146 18.78 -12.42 -39.12
CA THR A 146 17.54 -11.70 -39.41
C THR A 146 16.50 -11.69 -38.26
N GLY A 147 16.83 -12.12 -37.02
CA GLY A 147 15.87 -12.26 -35.90
C GLY A 147 16.28 -11.47 -34.65
N GLY A 148 15.40 -10.63 -34.12
CA GLY A 148 15.69 -9.72 -32.99
C GLY A 148 15.95 -10.40 -31.65
N SER A 149 16.48 -9.61 -30.71
CA SER A 149 16.63 -9.90 -29.29
C SER A 149 15.30 -10.32 -28.60
N LEU A 150 15.38 -10.90 -27.39
CA LEU A 150 14.17 -11.30 -26.63
C LEU A 150 13.20 -10.13 -26.40
N TRP A 151 13.72 -8.95 -26.06
CA TRP A 151 12.87 -7.78 -25.81
C TRP A 151 12.14 -7.32 -27.08
N GLU A 152 12.79 -7.37 -28.26
CA GLU A 152 12.15 -7.03 -29.54
C GLU A 152 11.03 -8.02 -29.88
N ARG A 153 11.29 -9.33 -29.70
CA ARG A 153 10.27 -10.37 -29.91
C ARG A 153 9.09 -10.20 -28.96
N TYR A 154 9.35 -9.90 -27.68
CA TYR A 154 8.31 -9.65 -26.69
C TYR A 154 7.45 -8.44 -27.07
N GLU A 155 8.06 -7.33 -27.45
CA GLU A 155 7.35 -6.12 -27.87
C GLU A 155 6.51 -6.33 -29.13
N MET A 156 7.03 -7.05 -30.12
CA MET A 156 6.26 -7.43 -31.31
C MET A 156 5.09 -8.37 -30.98
N TRP A 157 5.34 -9.36 -30.12
CA TRP A 157 4.34 -10.34 -29.72
C TRP A 157 3.20 -9.69 -28.93
N ARG A 158 3.50 -8.72 -28.06
CA ARG A 158 2.47 -8.09 -27.21
C ARG A 158 1.63 -7.03 -27.93
N LYS A 159 2.16 -6.43 -29.01
CA LYS A 159 1.53 -5.31 -29.73
C LYS A 159 0.08 -5.54 -30.18
N PRO A 160 -0.33 -6.74 -30.66
CA PRO A 160 -1.71 -7.01 -31.00
C PRO A 160 -2.69 -6.98 -29.81
N PHE A 161 -2.19 -7.03 -28.57
CA PHE A 161 -3.02 -7.00 -27.36
C PHE A 161 -3.22 -5.59 -26.79
N VAL A 162 -2.77 -4.55 -27.48
CA VAL A 162 -3.11 -3.17 -27.11
C VAL A 162 -4.62 -2.97 -27.24
N ILE A 163 -5.24 -2.48 -26.17
CA ILE A 163 -6.66 -2.16 -26.14
C ILE A 163 -6.89 -0.86 -26.92
N PRO A 164 -7.77 -0.84 -27.94
CA PRO A 164 -8.18 0.41 -28.58
C PRO A 164 -8.79 1.35 -27.54
N LYS A 165 -8.48 2.66 -27.61
CA LYS A 165 -8.85 3.63 -26.58
C LYS A 165 -10.36 3.63 -26.30
N GLU A 166 -11.17 3.53 -27.35
CA GLU A 166 -12.62 3.48 -27.31
C GLU A 166 -13.19 2.21 -26.65
N LYS A 167 -12.37 1.16 -26.50
CA LYS A 167 -12.74 -0.10 -25.82
C LYS A 167 -12.17 -0.21 -24.41
N LEU A 168 -11.32 0.75 -23.99
CA LEU A 168 -10.61 0.66 -22.73
C LEU A 168 -11.56 0.49 -21.54
N ASP A 169 -12.57 1.34 -21.43
CA ASP A 169 -13.56 1.25 -20.36
C ASP A 169 -14.29 -0.08 -20.38
N THR A 170 -14.78 -0.50 -21.55
CA THR A 170 -15.48 -1.79 -21.68
C THR A 170 -14.62 -2.97 -21.20
N VAL A 171 -13.35 -3.02 -21.60
CA VAL A 171 -12.43 -4.09 -21.18
C VAL A 171 -12.16 -4.02 -19.67
N PHE A 172 -11.95 -2.83 -19.13
CA PHE A 172 -11.65 -2.63 -17.71
C PHE A 172 -12.86 -2.98 -16.82
N GLN A 173 -14.07 -2.56 -17.19
CA GLN A 173 -15.30 -2.92 -16.48
C GLN A 173 -15.57 -4.43 -16.50
N LEU A 174 -15.26 -5.10 -17.62
CA LEU A 174 -15.34 -6.56 -17.70
C LEU A 174 -14.34 -7.25 -16.77
N ALA A 175 -13.10 -6.76 -16.72
CA ALA A 175 -12.09 -7.25 -15.80
C ALA A 175 -12.52 -7.06 -14.34
N ILE A 176 -12.96 -5.87 -13.96
CA ILE A 176 -13.49 -5.56 -12.61
C ILE A 176 -14.61 -6.53 -12.23
N LYS A 177 -15.57 -6.77 -13.13
CA LYS A 177 -16.70 -7.66 -12.87
C LYS A 177 -16.23 -9.09 -12.57
N GLU A 178 -15.30 -9.62 -13.36
CA GLU A 178 -14.75 -10.97 -13.17
C GLU A 178 -13.93 -11.06 -11.88
N CYS A 179 -13.06 -10.09 -11.65
CA CYS A 179 -12.28 -9.93 -10.43
C CYS A 179 -13.17 -9.90 -9.17
N ARG A 180 -14.28 -9.15 -9.22
CA ARG A 180 -15.28 -9.10 -8.14
C ARG A 180 -15.97 -10.43 -7.92
N ALA A 181 -16.39 -11.10 -8.99
CA ALA A 181 -17.05 -12.40 -8.91
C ALA A 181 -16.14 -13.45 -8.23
N ARG A 182 -14.85 -13.48 -8.59
CA ARG A 182 -13.85 -14.36 -7.96
C ARG A 182 -13.62 -14.00 -6.50
N THR A 183 -13.47 -12.72 -6.20
CA THR A 183 -13.28 -12.24 -4.82
C THR A 183 -14.42 -12.68 -3.92
N LEU A 184 -15.68 -12.50 -4.36
CA LEU A 184 -16.86 -12.86 -3.57
C LEU A 184 -17.03 -14.37 -3.34
N ALA A 185 -16.36 -15.22 -4.12
CA ALA A 185 -16.32 -16.65 -3.88
C ALA A 185 -15.44 -17.03 -2.66
N HIS A 186 -14.56 -16.12 -2.22
CA HIS A 186 -13.58 -16.39 -1.17
C HIS A 186 -13.67 -15.44 0.02
N VAL A 187 -14.16 -14.21 -0.19
CA VAL A 187 -14.13 -13.14 0.80
C VAL A 187 -15.48 -12.44 0.85
N ALA A 188 -16.07 -12.35 2.05
CA ALA A 188 -17.26 -11.54 2.29
C ALA A 188 -16.88 -10.06 2.40
N LEU A 189 -17.50 -9.21 1.59
CA LEU A 189 -17.26 -7.78 1.58
C LEU A 189 -18.41 -7.00 2.25
N PRO A 190 -18.16 -5.79 2.79
CA PRO A 190 -19.21 -4.92 3.28
C PRO A 190 -20.28 -4.67 2.18
N PRO A 191 -21.59 -4.76 2.46
CA PRO A 191 -22.62 -4.64 1.41
C PRO A 191 -22.64 -3.30 0.65
N THR A 192 -22.04 -2.26 1.24
CA THR A 192 -21.97 -0.90 0.69
C THR A 192 -20.60 -0.58 0.09
N GLU A 193 -19.69 -1.55 0.00
CA GLU A 193 -18.41 -1.37 -0.69
C GLU A 193 -18.62 -0.99 -2.16
N SER A 194 -17.85 -0.03 -2.63
CA SER A 194 -17.92 0.42 -4.02
C SER A 194 -16.66 1.17 -4.45
N PHE A 195 -16.42 1.24 -5.74
CA PHE A 195 -15.48 2.21 -6.28
C PHE A 195 -15.92 2.75 -7.63
N SER A 196 -15.45 3.94 -7.97
CA SER A 196 -15.52 4.51 -9.31
C SER A 196 -14.17 4.39 -10.02
N VAL A 197 -14.19 4.45 -11.34
CA VAL A 197 -12.98 4.47 -12.18
C VAL A 197 -12.89 5.81 -12.90
N GLU A 198 -11.72 6.42 -12.85
CA GLU A 198 -11.38 7.67 -13.53
C GLU A 198 -10.21 7.44 -14.48
N TYR A 199 -10.38 7.77 -15.76
CA TYR A 199 -9.29 7.75 -16.73
C TYR A 199 -8.57 9.09 -16.72
N VAL A 200 -7.28 9.07 -16.40
CA VAL A 200 -6.45 10.26 -16.22
C VAL A 200 -5.25 10.25 -17.15
N THR A 201 -4.60 11.40 -17.27
CA THR A 201 -3.36 11.64 -18.04
C THR A 201 -2.41 12.50 -17.21
N ASN A 202 -1.15 12.62 -17.64
CA ASN A 202 -0.09 13.38 -16.98
C ASN A 202 0.14 12.96 -15.53
N LYS A 203 0.10 11.65 -15.27
CA LYS A 203 0.37 11.07 -13.95
C LYS A 203 1.67 10.26 -13.97
N PRO A 204 2.44 10.25 -12.86
CA PRO A 204 3.66 9.45 -12.78
C PRO A 204 3.41 7.95 -12.50
N TRP A 205 2.16 7.54 -12.26
CA TRP A 205 1.74 6.16 -12.02
C TRP A 205 0.87 5.60 -13.17
N GLY A 206 0.75 4.27 -13.25
CA GLY A 206 -0.09 3.58 -14.23
C GLY A 206 -1.53 3.33 -13.75
N GLY A 207 -1.70 3.09 -12.45
CA GLY A 207 -2.97 2.93 -11.74
C GLY A 207 -2.78 3.43 -10.31
N TYR A 208 -3.86 3.85 -9.66
CA TYR A 208 -3.82 4.20 -8.24
C TYR A 208 -5.21 4.13 -7.60
N ASN A 209 -5.32 3.51 -6.43
CA ASN A 209 -6.52 3.49 -5.61
C ASN A 209 -6.51 4.61 -4.56
N TRP A 210 -7.39 5.59 -4.73
CA TRP A 210 -7.66 6.58 -3.70
C TRP A 210 -8.77 6.08 -2.77
N TYR A 211 -8.41 5.45 -1.65
CA TYR A 211 -9.39 5.06 -0.64
C TYR A 211 -9.96 6.30 0.09
N LYS A 212 -11.28 6.47 0.04
CA LYS A 212 -11.99 7.65 0.57
C LYS A 212 -12.65 7.42 1.93
N GLY A 213 -12.54 6.20 2.48
CA GLY A 213 -13.34 5.77 3.61
C GLY A 213 -14.78 5.44 3.21
N ASN A 214 -15.57 5.00 4.19
CA ASN A 214 -16.95 4.54 3.96
C ASN A 214 -17.05 3.42 2.93
N PHE A 215 -16.02 2.55 2.89
CA PHE A 215 -15.92 1.47 1.91
C PHE A 215 -15.93 1.96 0.46
N HIS A 216 -15.47 3.19 0.21
CA HIS A 216 -15.45 3.78 -1.12
C HIS A 216 -14.03 4.09 -1.60
N SER A 217 -13.70 3.69 -2.83
CA SER A 217 -12.46 4.11 -3.51
C SER A 217 -12.77 4.89 -4.80
N VAL A 218 -11.78 5.68 -5.23
CA VAL A 218 -11.69 6.18 -6.60
C VAL A 218 -10.43 5.58 -7.22
N ILE A 219 -10.58 4.74 -8.24
CA ILE A 219 -9.45 4.13 -8.95
C ILE A 219 -9.13 5.00 -10.16
N GLN A 220 -7.91 5.52 -10.21
CA GLN A 220 -7.42 6.27 -11.36
C GLN A 220 -6.57 5.37 -12.25
N VAL A 221 -6.87 5.35 -13.55
CA VAL A 221 -6.09 4.61 -14.56
C VAL A 221 -5.44 5.62 -15.50
N ASN A 222 -4.11 5.60 -15.55
CA ASN A 222 -3.36 6.49 -16.43
C ASN A 222 -3.33 5.95 -17.87
N THR A 223 -3.71 6.80 -18.81
CA THR A 223 -3.85 6.47 -20.24
C THR A 223 -2.77 7.09 -21.13
N ASP A 224 -1.72 7.65 -20.53
CA ASP A 224 -0.57 8.23 -21.27
C ASP A 224 0.18 7.19 -22.11
N LEU A 225 0.21 5.92 -21.66
CA LEU A 225 0.83 4.80 -22.36
C LEU A 225 -0.22 3.80 -22.88
N PRO A 226 0.09 3.04 -23.96
CA PRO A 226 -0.78 1.96 -24.42
C PRO A 226 -1.06 0.94 -23.32
N ILE A 227 -2.34 0.63 -23.10
CA ILE A 227 -2.77 -0.38 -22.13
C ILE A 227 -3.04 -1.70 -22.86
N PHE A 228 -2.46 -2.77 -22.35
CA PHE A 228 -2.60 -4.12 -22.88
C PHE A 228 -3.70 -4.89 -22.11
N ILE A 229 -4.28 -5.92 -22.73
CA ILE A 229 -5.36 -6.71 -22.12
C ILE A 229 -4.95 -7.31 -20.77
N ASP A 230 -3.75 -7.86 -20.66
CA ASP A 230 -3.20 -8.40 -19.42
C ASP A 230 -3.11 -7.32 -18.33
N ARG A 231 -2.63 -6.12 -18.69
CA ARG A 231 -2.53 -5.00 -17.75
C ARG A 231 -3.89 -4.50 -17.27
N ALA A 232 -4.93 -4.58 -18.10
CA ALA A 232 -6.30 -4.22 -17.67
C ALA A 232 -6.83 -5.19 -16.60
N VAL A 233 -6.55 -6.49 -16.75
CA VAL A 233 -6.91 -7.51 -15.73
C VAL A 233 -6.12 -7.31 -14.46
N ASP A 234 -4.81 -7.13 -14.60
CA ASP A 234 -3.88 -6.89 -13.49
C ASP A 234 -4.26 -5.64 -12.68
N LEU A 235 -4.47 -4.48 -13.33
CA LEU A 235 -4.91 -3.26 -12.65
C LEU A 235 -6.29 -3.39 -12.00
N ALA A 236 -7.25 -4.05 -12.65
CA ALA A 236 -8.57 -4.28 -12.07
C ALA A 236 -8.50 -5.14 -10.79
N ALA A 237 -7.56 -6.09 -10.76
CA ALA A 237 -7.32 -6.92 -9.58
C ALA A 237 -6.56 -6.16 -8.49
N HIS A 238 -5.42 -5.58 -8.86
CA HIS A 238 -4.48 -4.89 -7.98
C HIS A 238 -5.11 -3.65 -7.30
N GLU A 239 -5.80 -2.80 -8.07
CA GLU A 239 -6.43 -1.61 -7.51
C GLU A 239 -7.82 -1.90 -6.93
N GLY A 240 -8.52 -2.90 -7.48
CA GLY A 240 -9.90 -3.22 -7.16
C GLY A 240 -10.04 -4.52 -6.37
N TYR A 241 -10.39 -5.59 -7.08
CA TYR A 241 -10.79 -6.88 -6.49
C TYR A 241 -9.77 -7.99 -6.82
N SER A 242 -8.99 -8.52 -5.88
CA SER A 242 -9.07 -8.42 -4.43
C SER A 242 -8.04 -7.49 -3.78
N GLY A 243 -7.43 -6.58 -4.54
CA GLY A 243 -6.32 -5.74 -4.06
C GLY A 243 -6.72 -4.55 -3.19
N HIS A 244 -6.18 -3.37 -3.47
CA HIS A 244 -6.23 -2.21 -2.56
C HIS A 244 -7.63 -1.83 -2.07
N HIS A 245 -8.65 -1.89 -2.93
CA HIS A 245 -10.02 -1.58 -2.51
C HIS A 245 -10.53 -2.56 -1.43
N VAL A 246 -10.33 -3.86 -1.64
CA VAL A 246 -10.75 -4.90 -0.69
C VAL A 246 -9.92 -4.84 0.59
N TYR A 247 -8.60 -4.68 0.46
CA TYR A 247 -7.70 -4.52 1.60
C TYR A 247 -8.16 -3.39 2.53
N ASN A 248 -8.34 -2.19 2.00
CA ASN A 248 -8.76 -1.03 2.81
C ASN A 248 -10.20 -1.18 3.33
N SER A 249 -11.11 -1.75 2.52
CA SER A 249 -12.50 -1.99 2.96
C SER A 249 -12.57 -2.96 4.15
N LEU A 250 -11.72 -3.98 4.17
CA LEU A 250 -11.66 -4.93 5.27
C LEU A 250 -10.94 -4.37 6.49
N LEU A 251 -9.92 -3.51 6.33
CA LEU A 251 -9.33 -2.77 7.44
C LEU A 251 -10.36 -1.83 8.09
N GLU A 252 -11.09 -1.05 7.29
CA GLU A 252 -12.14 -0.17 7.81
C GLU A 252 -13.21 -0.97 8.55
N LYS A 253 -13.68 -2.08 7.98
CA LYS A 253 -14.72 -2.90 8.62
C LYS A 253 -14.20 -3.47 9.93
N ASN A 254 -13.10 -4.22 9.89
CA ASN A 254 -12.70 -5.08 11.00
C ASN A 254 -11.95 -4.33 12.10
N LEU A 255 -11.17 -3.29 11.77
CA LEU A 255 -10.31 -2.60 12.73
C LEU A 255 -10.91 -1.24 13.13
N VAL A 256 -11.43 -0.48 12.17
CA VAL A 256 -12.02 0.83 12.48
C VAL A 256 -13.42 0.69 13.07
N ARG A 257 -14.37 0.07 12.35
CA ARG A 257 -15.77 0.02 12.76
C ARG A 257 -16.06 -1.00 13.86
N ASP A 258 -15.57 -2.23 13.68
CA ASP A 258 -15.86 -3.31 14.64
C ASP A 258 -15.07 -3.18 15.95
N ARG A 259 -13.88 -2.56 15.90
CA ARG A 259 -12.93 -2.52 17.04
C ARG A 259 -12.58 -1.12 17.53
N GLY A 260 -12.87 -0.07 16.77
CA GLY A 260 -12.55 1.31 17.17
C GLY A 260 -11.06 1.60 17.24
N TRP A 261 -10.23 0.90 16.46
CA TRP A 261 -8.78 1.13 16.46
C TRP A 261 -8.45 2.43 15.73
N LEU A 262 -7.89 3.38 16.49
CA LEU A 262 -7.73 4.78 16.10
C LEU A 262 -6.61 5.02 15.08
N GLU A 263 -5.66 4.09 14.97
CA GLU A 263 -4.56 4.13 14.01
C GLU A 263 -4.94 3.59 12.63
N SER A 264 -5.94 2.71 12.55
CA SER A 264 -6.32 2.02 11.31
C SER A 264 -6.93 2.89 10.21
N PRO A 265 -7.56 4.06 10.50
CA PRO A 265 -7.99 5.00 9.46
C PRO A 265 -6.85 5.74 8.76
N VAL A 266 -5.60 5.55 9.19
CA VAL A 266 -4.41 6.21 8.67
C VAL A 266 -3.56 5.18 7.92
N TYR A 267 -3.11 5.53 6.72
CA TYR A 267 -2.13 4.76 5.97
C TYR A 267 -0.92 5.65 5.65
N ALA A 268 0.21 5.37 6.32
CA ALA A 268 1.49 6.01 6.03
C ALA A 268 2.21 5.28 4.88
N LEU A 269 2.51 5.99 3.80
CA LEU A 269 3.09 5.43 2.58
C LEU A 269 4.52 4.88 2.80
N PHE A 270 5.32 5.55 3.63
CA PHE A 270 6.67 5.12 3.95
C PHE A 270 6.68 4.31 5.25
N SER A 271 5.98 3.17 5.25
CA SER A 271 5.82 2.30 6.41
C SER A 271 5.71 0.80 6.06
N PRO A 272 5.86 -0.13 7.03
CA PRO A 272 5.72 -1.56 6.78
C PRO A 272 4.32 -1.98 6.31
N GLN A 273 3.29 -1.17 6.58
CA GLN A 273 1.95 -1.38 6.03
C GLN A 273 1.97 -1.37 4.50
N SER A 274 2.84 -0.57 3.87
CA SER A 274 2.90 -0.49 2.41
C SER A 274 3.40 -1.78 1.78
N LEU A 275 4.38 -2.44 2.41
CA LEU A 275 4.83 -3.75 1.95
C LEU A 275 3.69 -4.77 1.99
N VAL A 276 2.87 -4.75 3.05
CA VAL A 276 1.72 -5.63 3.19
C VAL A 276 0.65 -5.28 2.17
N ALA A 277 0.29 -4.00 2.03
CA ALA A 277 -0.75 -3.55 1.09
C ALA A 277 -0.37 -3.90 -0.36
N GLU A 278 0.83 -3.52 -0.81
CA GLU A 278 1.35 -3.84 -2.14
C GLU A 278 1.51 -5.36 -2.36
N GLY A 279 1.96 -6.07 -1.33
CA GLY A 279 2.07 -7.53 -1.37
C GLY A 279 0.70 -8.19 -1.56
N THR A 280 -0.33 -7.74 -0.83
CA THR A 280 -1.70 -8.25 -0.95
C THR A 280 -2.36 -7.90 -2.27
N ALA A 281 -2.04 -6.73 -2.85
CA ALA A 281 -2.56 -6.33 -4.15
C ALA A 281 -1.92 -7.11 -5.31
N ASN A 282 -0.72 -7.66 -5.12
CA ASN A 282 0.02 -8.45 -6.12
C ASN A 282 -0.13 -9.98 -5.98
N PHE A 283 -0.60 -10.49 -4.84
CA PHE A 283 -0.69 -11.93 -4.55
C PHE A 283 -1.95 -12.58 -5.14
#